data_AF-A0A1E3VS45-F1
#
_entry.id   AF-A0A1E3VS45-F1
#
_cell.length_a   1.000
_cell.length_b   1.000
_cell.length_c   1.000
_cell.angle_alpha   90.00
_cell.angle_beta   90.00
_cell.angle_gamma   90.00
#
_symmetry.space_group_name_H-M   'P 1'
#
loop_
_entity.id
_entity.type
_entity.pdbx_description
1 polymer ?
#
loop_
_entity_poly.entity_id
_entity_poly.type
_entity_poly.pdbx_seq_one_letter_code
_entity_poly.pdbx_strand_id
1 'polypeptide(L)'
;MARPLIARRMAFLAAVLAMLGLQSDPAAAGCNSGDVADSDLLSSANCEASAPGSGALAVGTDASAQGDQTTALGSEAGGLGSTGTRNTWTGRSAGQQVDGNNNTASGFFSGFNVEGDSNAAFGEVAGQNVFGSRNTANGASSGTTVFGDSNTASGYLSGRSVTGSSNAGFGHSAGELVTGDRNTASGYLSGGVVMGNSNAAFGDSAGQFVTGSNNVAMGLAAGSNITASNTVSIGTGALASADGATAIGLNSQATGTNAIAIGSGAVATGSRGRQCGGRFQRRRCLRRFHHRNGHEQHRHRPERDGDACQRRRLR
;
A
#
# COMPACT_ATOMS: atom_id res chain seq x y z
N MET A 1 22.99 14.34 69.08
CA MET A 1 22.42 13.01 69.36
C MET A 1 21.21 12.72 68.43
N ALA A 2 21.43 12.51 67.14
CA ALA A 2 20.34 12.38 66.14
C ALA A 2 20.54 11.19 65.18
N ARG A 3 20.99 10.03 65.70
CA ARG A 3 21.27 8.83 64.90
C ARG A 3 20.25 7.68 64.94
N PRO A 4 19.29 7.54 65.89
CA PRO A 4 18.42 6.36 65.92
C PRO A 4 17.11 6.48 65.09
N LEU A 5 16.70 7.68 64.69
CA LEU A 5 15.41 7.89 63.99
C LEU A 5 15.47 7.60 62.47
N ILE A 6 16.62 7.81 61.83
CA ILE A 6 16.80 7.52 60.39
C ILE A 6 16.93 6.01 60.17
N ALA A 7 17.67 5.31 61.05
CA ALA A 7 17.83 3.86 60.99
C ALA A 7 16.49 3.12 61.19
N ARG A 8 15.65 3.57 62.13
CA ARG A 8 14.31 2.99 62.34
C ARG A 8 13.36 3.24 61.17
N ARG A 9 13.45 4.39 60.49
CA ARG A 9 12.63 4.68 59.31
C ARG A 9 13.05 3.88 58.08
N MET A 10 14.35 3.61 57.90
CA MET A 10 14.82 2.72 56.82
C MET A 10 14.48 1.25 57.07
N ALA A 11 14.56 0.77 58.32
CA ALA A 11 14.14 -0.57 58.66
C ALA A 11 12.63 -0.79 58.43
N PHE A 12 11.81 0.22 58.69
CA PHE A 12 10.37 0.17 58.45
C PHE A 12 10.04 0.17 56.94
N LEU A 13 10.76 0.96 56.13
CA LEU A 13 10.58 0.98 54.68
C LEU A 13 11.00 -0.35 54.03
N ALA A 14 12.09 -0.97 54.51
CA ALA A 14 12.53 -2.28 54.05
C ALA A 14 11.55 -3.41 54.42
N ALA A 15 10.97 -3.35 55.63
CA ALA A 15 9.94 -4.30 56.06
C ALA A 15 8.63 -4.16 55.26
N VAL A 16 8.23 -2.93 54.91
CA VAL A 16 7.06 -2.67 54.08
C VAL A 16 7.25 -3.15 52.64
N LEU A 17 8.45 -2.99 52.06
CA LEU A 17 8.78 -3.55 50.75
C LEU A 17 8.71 -5.09 50.74
N ALA A 18 9.19 -5.74 51.81
CA ALA A 18 9.15 -7.20 51.94
C ALA A 18 7.72 -7.75 52.15
N MET A 19 6.84 -7.00 52.82
CA MET A 19 5.43 -7.39 53.03
C MET A 19 4.53 -7.13 51.81
N LEU A 20 4.91 -6.23 50.91
CA LEU A 20 4.14 -5.91 49.70
C LEU A 20 4.26 -6.97 48.60
N GLY A 21 5.06 -8.02 48.78
CA GLY A 21 5.23 -9.06 47.76
C GLY A 21 5.72 -8.52 46.42
N LEU A 22 6.28 -7.31 46.38
CA LEU A 22 6.92 -6.74 45.21
C LEU A 22 8.26 -7.45 45.02
N GLN A 23 8.18 -8.69 44.58
CA GLN A 23 9.29 -9.38 43.96
C GLN A 23 9.72 -8.52 42.78
N SER A 24 10.89 -7.91 42.91
CA SER A 24 11.67 -7.49 41.74
C SER A 24 12.30 -8.75 41.15
N ASP A 25 11.46 -9.72 40.78
CA ASP A 25 11.96 -10.79 39.94
C ASP A 25 12.38 -10.10 38.63
N PRO A 26 13.66 -10.12 38.25
CA PRO A 26 14.04 -9.68 36.93
C PRO A 26 13.19 -10.48 35.94
N ALA A 27 12.68 -9.84 34.89
CA ALA A 27 11.96 -10.55 33.84
C ALA A 27 12.80 -11.74 33.40
N ALA A 28 12.36 -12.96 33.75
CA ALA A 28 13.08 -14.17 33.38
C ALA A 28 13.07 -14.23 31.84
N ALA A 29 14.24 -14.14 31.23
CA ALA A 29 14.38 -14.35 29.80
C ALA A 29 14.02 -15.82 29.53
N GLY A 30 12.81 -16.05 29.00
CA GLY A 30 12.18 -17.37 28.98
C GLY A 30 12.97 -18.40 28.18
N CYS A 31 13.39 -18.08 26.96
CA CYS A 31 14.21 -18.97 26.13
C CYS A 31 15.02 -18.09 25.16
N ASN A 32 16.34 -18.26 25.09
CA ASN A 32 17.13 -17.69 24.00
C ASN A 32 18.16 -18.72 23.51
N SER A 33 18.60 -18.53 22.28
CA SER A 33 19.62 -19.33 21.62
C SER A 33 20.39 -18.42 20.68
N GLY A 34 21.70 -18.42 20.84
CA GLY A 34 22.66 -17.60 20.10
C GLY A 34 24.06 -18.12 20.36
N ASP A 35 25.02 -17.62 19.60
CA ASP A 35 26.42 -18.07 19.59
C ASP A 35 27.20 -17.59 20.85
N VAL A 36 26.71 -17.96 22.04
CA VAL A 36 27.37 -17.74 23.34
C VAL A 36 27.94 -19.05 23.86
N ALA A 37 29.21 -19.02 24.23
CA ALA A 37 29.99 -20.17 24.71
C ALA A 37 29.53 -20.76 26.07
N ASP A 38 28.42 -20.27 26.62
CA ASP A 38 27.89 -20.68 27.92
C ASP A 38 26.43 -21.12 27.75
N SER A 39 26.22 -22.45 27.77
CA SER A 39 24.92 -23.10 27.66
C SER A 39 24.10 -23.04 28.95
N ASP A 40 24.70 -22.67 30.09
CA ASP A 40 24.08 -22.79 31.41
C ASP A 40 23.28 -21.55 31.83
N LEU A 41 23.35 -20.46 31.07
CA LEU A 41 22.67 -19.22 31.46
C LEU A 41 21.22 -19.12 30.98
N LEU A 42 20.78 -19.89 29.97
CA LEU A 42 19.58 -19.51 29.19
C LEU A 42 18.70 -20.64 28.59
N SER A 43 18.96 -21.92 28.84
CA SER A 43 18.08 -23.02 28.40
C SER A 43 17.54 -23.83 29.57
N SER A 44 16.31 -23.56 30.01
CA SER A 44 15.56 -24.60 30.72
C SER A 44 15.14 -25.67 29.70
N ALA A 45 15.13 -26.95 30.07
CA ALA A 45 14.83 -28.08 29.18
C ALA A 45 13.45 -28.03 28.47
N ASN A 46 12.64 -27.02 28.74
CA ASN A 46 11.30 -26.80 28.19
C ASN A 46 11.25 -25.62 27.17
N CYS A 47 12.41 -25.12 26.73
CA CYS A 47 12.56 -23.85 26.04
C CYS A 47 13.55 -23.96 24.87
N GLU A 48 13.15 -24.61 23.78
CA GLU A 48 14.01 -24.87 22.61
C GLU A 48 13.97 -23.73 21.59
N ALA A 49 14.59 -22.60 21.91
CA ALA A 49 15.04 -21.70 20.86
C ALA A 49 16.23 -22.36 20.12
N SER A 50 16.27 -22.30 18.79
CA SER A 50 17.28 -22.96 17.97
C SER A 50 17.86 -22.02 16.93
N ALA A 51 19.16 -21.75 16.99
CA ALA A 51 19.87 -20.88 16.05
C ALA A 51 21.14 -21.56 15.47
N PRO A 52 21.01 -22.61 14.64
CA PRO A 52 22.16 -23.34 14.11
C PRO A 52 22.92 -22.62 12.99
N GLY A 53 22.34 -21.57 12.38
CA GLY A 53 22.99 -20.79 11.33
C GLY A 53 24.14 -19.92 11.85
N SER A 54 25.15 -19.69 11.02
CA SER A 54 26.28 -18.81 11.38
C SER A 54 25.78 -17.37 11.59
N GLY A 55 26.03 -16.80 12.77
CA GLY A 55 25.56 -15.46 13.13
C GLY A 55 24.04 -15.35 13.25
N ALA A 56 23.35 -16.45 13.51
CA ALA A 56 21.91 -16.48 13.76
C ALA A 56 21.57 -16.11 15.21
N LEU A 57 20.33 -15.65 15.43
CA LEU A 57 19.77 -15.32 16.75
C LEU A 57 18.34 -15.85 16.84
N ALA A 58 18.01 -16.60 17.89
CA ALA A 58 16.65 -17.05 18.19
C ALA A 58 16.26 -16.72 19.64
N VAL A 59 15.10 -16.11 19.85
CA VAL A 59 14.56 -15.77 21.19
C VAL A 59 13.07 -16.06 21.24
N GLY A 60 12.63 -16.83 22.24
CA GLY A 60 11.25 -17.27 22.41
C GLY A 60 11.10 -18.79 22.32
N THR A 61 10.02 -19.32 22.89
CA THR A 61 9.69 -20.75 22.83
C THR A 61 9.53 -21.20 21.39
N ASP A 62 10.21 -22.27 20.99
CA ASP A 62 10.20 -22.85 19.63
C ASP A 62 10.61 -21.88 18.51
N ALA A 63 11.29 -20.78 18.84
CA ALA A 63 11.87 -19.88 17.84
C ALA A 63 13.01 -20.60 17.10
N SER A 64 13.04 -20.53 15.76
CA SER A 64 14.07 -21.18 14.95
C SER A 64 14.68 -20.23 13.91
N ALA A 65 16.00 -20.11 13.93
CA ALA A 65 16.80 -19.35 12.99
C ALA A 65 17.81 -20.28 12.29
N GLN A 66 17.31 -21.10 11.34
CA GLN A 66 18.12 -22.16 10.72
C GLN A 66 19.18 -21.65 9.74
N GLY A 67 18.85 -20.64 8.93
CA GLY A 67 19.77 -20.08 7.95
C GLY A 67 20.76 -19.07 8.54
N ASP A 68 21.92 -18.94 7.91
CA ASP A 68 22.95 -17.96 8.29
C ASP A 68 22.39 -16.54 8.38
N GLN A 69 22.88 -15.77 9.36
CA GLN A 69 22.51 -14.37 9.59
C GLN A 69 21.00 -14.14 9.78
N THR A 70 20.27 -15.15 10.25
CA THR A 70 18.82 -15.06 10.50
C THR A 70 18.53 -14.64 11.93
N THR A 71 17.57 -13.74 12.13
CA THR A 71 17.08 -13.33 13.45
C THR A 71 15.63 -13.76 13.62
N ALA A 72 15.31 -14.46 14.72
CA ALA A 72 13.97 -14.91 15.08
C ALA A 72 13.62 -14.49 16.51
N LEU A 73 12.64 -13.60 16.69
CA LEU A 73 12.23 -13.07 17.98
C LEU A 73 10.72 -13.26 18.18
N GLY A 74 10.32 -14.16 19.05
CA GLY A 74 8.92 -14.46 19.37
C GLY A 74 8.65 -15.97 19.40
N SER A 75 7.58 -16.37 20.09
CA SER A 75 7.16 -17.77 20.13
C SER A 75 6.95 -18.31 18.71
N GLU A 76 7.57 -19.44 18.38
CA GLU A 76 7.50 -20.12 17.08
C GLU A 76 7.98 -19.28 15.87
N ALA A 77 8.66 -18.15 16.09
CA ALA A 77 9.18 -17.32 15.00
C ALA A 77 10.20 -18.13 14.17
N GLY A 78 10.02 -18.24 12.85
CA GLY A 78 10.85 -19.08 11.98
C GLY A 78 10.77 -20.60 12.22
N GLY A 79 9.97 -21.06 13.20
CA GLY A 79 9.96 -22.42 13.73
C GLY A 79 9.62 -23.55 12.74
N LEU A 80 8.91 -23.24 11.66
CA LEU A 80 8.37 -24.24 10.72
C LEU A 80 9.04 -24.16 9.34
N GLY A 81 10.22 -24.75 9.19
CA GLY A 81 10.80 -25.00 7.86
C GLY A 81 11.40 -23.78 7.14
N SER A 82 11.72 -22.71 7.87
CA SER A 82 12.37 -21.52 7.30
C SER A 82 13.89 -21.68 7.27
N THR A 83 14.44 -22.05 6.10
CA THR A 83 15.86 -22.44 5.94
C THR A 83 16.74 -21.40 5.24
N GLY A 84 16.13 -20.39 4.63
CA GLY A 84 16.87 -19.35 3.90
C GLY A 84 17.70 -18.43 4.81
N THR A 85 18.64 -17.71 4.21
CA THR A 85 19.61 -16.86 4.89
C THR A 85 19.16 -15.40 4.98
N ARG A 86 19.72 -14.64 5.94
CA ARG A 86 19.50 -13.20 6.13
C ARG A 86 18.05 -12.81 6.36
N ASN A 87 17.29 -13.68 6.99
CA ASN A 87 15.89 -13.41 7.28
C ASN A 87 15.71 -12.77 8.66
N THR A 88 14.65 -11.98 8.85
CA THR A 88 14.35 -11.32 10.13
C THR A 88 12.89 -11.51 10.51
N TRP A 89 12.63 -12.21 11.60
CA TRP A 89 11.30 -12.54 12.11
C TRP A 89 11.10 -11.93 13.49
N THR A 90 10.06 -11.12 13.65
CA THR A 90 9.71 -10.53 14.95
C THR A 90 8.21 -10.61 15.21
N GLY A 91 7.80 -11.40 16.20
CA GLY A 91 6.41 -11.65 16.54
C GLY A 91 6.12 -13.14 16.62
N ARG A 92 5.04 -13.48 17.31
CA ARG A 92 4.61 -14.88 17.43
C ARG A 92 4.26 -15.44 16.05
N SER A 93 4.84 -16.60 15.73
CA SER A 93 4.67 -17.34 14.47
C SER A 93 5.02 -16.53 13.20
N ALA A 94 5.81 -15.46 13.33
CA ALA A 94 6.29 -14.69 12.19
C ALA A 94 7.30 -15.50 11.37
N GLY A 95 7.26 -15.38 10.04
CA GLY A 95 8.28 -15.96 9.16
C GLY A 95 8.32 -17.48 9.15
N GLN A 96 7.21 -18.16 9.42
CA GLN A 96 7.10 -19.62 9.30
C GLN A 96 6.89 -20.04 7.84
N GLN A 97 7.41 -21.21 7.45
CA GLN A 97 7.30 -21.78 6.11
C GLN A 97 7.86 -20.86 5.03
N VAL A 98 9.08 -20.34 5.25
CA VAL A 98 9.74 -19.46 4.28
C VAL A 98 10.84 -20.19 3.51
N ASP A 99 10.64 -20.32 2.21
CA ASP A 99 11.67 -20.72 1.24
C ASP A 99 12.18 -19.47 0.49
N GLY A 100 13.28 -18.90 0.96
CA GLY A 100 13.88 -17.70 0.38
C GLY A 100 14.72 -16.90 1.35
N ASN A 101 15.46 -15.94 0.81
CA ASN A 101 16.46 -15.14 1.52
C ASN A 101 16.05 -13.67 1.64
N ASN A 102 16.65 -12.97 2.61
CA ASN A 102 16.47 -11.52 2.81
C ASN A 102 15.01 -11.10 3.07
N ASN A 103 14.20 -11.98 3.62
CA ASN A 103 12.81 -11.71 3.97
C ASN A 103 12.72 -11.11 5.38
N THR A 104 11.83 -10.16 5.58
CA THR A 104 11.55 -9.52 6.87
C THR A 104 10.07 -9.69 7.20
N ALA A 105 9.75 -10.19 8.38
CA ALA A 105 8.39 -10.30 8.88
C ALA A 105 8.29 -9.79 10.32
N SER A 106 7.38 -8.86 10.58
CA SER A 106 7.14 -8.26 11.88
C SER A 106 5.65 -8.16 12.20
N GLY A 107 5.18 -8.96 13.15
CA GLY A 107 3.78 -9.03 13.56
C GLY A 107 3.34 -10.47 13.80
N PHE A 108 2.22 -10.63 14.51
CA PHE A 108 1.61 -11.94 14.71
C PHE A 108 1.28 -12.58 13.35
N PHE A 109 1.83 -13.77 13.09
CA PHE A 109 1.58 -14.55 11.88
C PHE A 109 1.93 -13.81 10.56
N SER A 110 2.84 -12.83 10.63
CA SER A 110 3.31 -12.09 9.44
C SER A 110 4.33 -12.91 8.65
N GLY A 111 4.38 -12.75 7.33
CA GLY A 111 5.35 -13.42 6.47
C GLY A 111 5.31 -14.95 6.58
N PHE A 112 4.14 -15.52 6.87
CA PHE A 112 3.90 -16.96 6.80
C PHE A 112 3.92 -17.42 5.33
N ASN A 113 4.30 -18.68 5.06
CA ASN A 113 4.20 -19.32 3.73
C ASN A 113 4.69 -18.42 2.58
N VAL A 114 5.97 -18.10 2.60
CA VAL A 114 6.62 -17.23 1.61
C VAL A 114 7.59 -18.06 0.76
N GLU A 115 7.38 -18.06 -0.54
CA GLU A 115 8.31 -18.60 -1.53
C GLU A 115 8.87 -17.43 -2.35
N GLY A 116 10.15 -17.11 -2.14
CA GLY A 116 10.84 -16.01 -2.82
C GLY A 116 11.67 -15.11 -1.90
N ASP A 117 12.43 -14.22 -2.53
CA ASP A 117 13.42 -13.40 -1.85
C ASP A 117 12.93 -11.96 -1.60
N SER A 118 13.53 -11.31 -0.59
CA SER A 118 13.40 -9.86 -0.37
C SER A 118 11.97 -9.36 -0.13
N ASN A 119 11.12 -10.18 0.47
CA ASN A 119 9.77 -9.79 0.87
C ASN A 119 9.78 -9.14 2.26
N ALA A 120 8.95 -8.12 2.46
CA ALA A 120 8.84 -7.40 3.71
C ALA A 120 7.38 -7.35 4.17
N ALA A 121 7.09 -7.87 5.35
CA ALA A 121 5.76 -7.96 5.93
C ALA A 121 5.72 -7.31 7.32
N PHE A 122 4.89 -6.29 7.51
CA PHE A 122 4.75 -5.55 8.76
C PHE A 122 3.27 -5.44 9.12
N GLY A 123 2.87 -6.00 10.27
CA GLY A 123 1.50 -6.01 10.73
C GLY A 123 1.00 -7.44 10.99
N GLU A 124 -0.12 -7.52 11.69
CA GLU A 124 -0.79 -8.80 11.95
C GLU A 124 -1.24 -9.44 10.62
N VAL A 125 -0.83 -10.69 10.38
CA VAL A 125 -1.15 -11.50 9.19
C VAL A 125 -0.71 -10.84 7.86
N ALA A 126 0.16 -9.83 7.89
CA ALA A 126 0.70 -9.21 6.68
C ALA A 126 1.55 -10.23 5.90
N GLY A 127 1.40 -10.30 4.57
CA GLY A 127 2.27 -11.14 3.73
C GLY A 127 2.18 -12.65 3.98
N GLN A 128 1.01 -13.20 4.34
CA GLN A 128 0.83 -14.59 4.78
C GLN A 128 0.95 -15.68 3.68
N ASN A 129 0.83 -15.34 2.40
CA ASN A 129 0.95 -16.31 1.31
C ASN A 129 1.54 -15.57 0.11
N VAL A 130 2.87 -15.50 0.06
CA VAL A 130 3.58 -14.70 -0.95
C VAL A 130 4.42 -15.65 -1.80
N PHE A 131 4.00 -15.82 -3.05
CA PHE A 131 4.71 -16.59 -4.08
C PHE A 131 5.29 -15.60 -5.08
N GLY A 132 6.52 -15.18 -4.82
CA GLY A 132 7.22 -14.13 -5.56
C GLY A 132 8.18 -13.35 -4.67
N SER A 133 8.94 -12.46 -5.31
CA SER A 133 10.02 -11.70 -4.69
C SER A 133 9.76 -10.20 -4.67
N ARG A 134 10.43 -9.50 -3.75
CA ARG A 134 10.40 -8.01 -3.62
C ARG A 134 9.01 -7.45 -3.30
N ASN A 135 8.16 -8.21 -2.62
CA ASN A 135 6.85 -7.72 -2.20
C ASN A 135 6.93 -7.03 -0.84
N THR A 136 6.20 -5.93 -0.67
CA THR A 136 6.08 -5.20 0.60
C THR A 136 4.62 -5.19 1.05
N ALA A 137 4.34 -5.67 2.25
CA ALA A 137 3.06 -5.62 2.93
C ALA A 137 3.22 -4.85 4.25
N ASN A 138 2.57 -3.70 4.40
CA ASN A 138 2.66 -2.84 5.57
C ASN A 138 1.25 -2.45 6.05
N GLY A 139 0.78 -3.10 7.11
CA GLY A 139 -0.56 -2.94 7.66
C GLY A 139 -1.17 -4.30 7.99
N ALA A 140 -2.06 -4.33 8.99
CA ALA A 140 -2.76 -5.56 9.34
C ALA A 140 -3.53 -6.10 8.13
N SER A 141 -3.38 -7.40 7.88
CA SER A 141 -3.97 -8.10 6.73
C SER A 141 -3.68 -7.45 5.36
N SER A 142 -2.54 -6.76 5.22
CA SER A 142 -2.07 -6.28 3.91
C SER A 142 -1.32 -7.38 3.16
N GLY A 143 -1.46 -7.44 1.84
CA GLY A 143 -0.70 -8.38 1.02
C GLY A 143 -0.84 -9.86 1.41
N THR A 144 -1.98 -10.30 1.94
CA THR A 144 -2.13 -11.65 2.53
C THR A 144 -1.99 -12.78 1.51
N THR A 145 -2.28 -12.51 0.24
CA THR A 145 -2.16 -13.46 -0.86
C THR A 145 -1.59 -12.75 -2.07
N VAL A 146 -0.35 -13.06 -2.43
CA VAL A 146 0.36 -12.41 -3.54
C VAL A 146 0.98 -13.49 -4.42
N PHE A 147 0.61 -13.50 -5.68
CA PHE A 147 1.24 -14.29 -6.75
C PHE A 147 1.89 -13.33 -7.75
N GLY A 148 3.19 -13.12 -7.63
CA GLY A 148 3.95 -12.20 -8.47
C GLY A 148 4.97 -11.35 -7.70
N ASP A 149 5.69 -10.51 -8.45
CA ASP A 149 6.85 -9.80 -7.94
C ASP A 149 6.60 -8.29 -7.76
N SER A 150 7.38 -7.69 -6.88
CA SER A 150 7.50 -6.22 -6.77
C SER A 150 6.18 -5.51 -6.45
N ASN A 151 5.28 -6.14 -5.69
CA ASN A 151 4.03 -5.52 -5.27
C ASN A 151 4.21 -4.77 -3.93
N THR A 152 3.52 -3.64 -3.76
CA THR A 152 3.51 -2.86 -2.52
C THR A 152 2.09 -2.69 -2.02
N ALA A 153 1.82 -3.12 -0.80
CA ALA A 153 0.55 -2.96 -0.10
C ALA A 153 0.83 -2.21 1.21
N SER A 154 0.27 -1.01 1.37
CA SER A 154 0.44 -0.19 2.57
C SER A 154 -0.90 0.35 3.07
N GLY A 155 -1.40 -0.22 4.17
CA GLY A 155 -2.69 0.09 4.78
C GLY A 155 -3.46 -1.18 5.16
N TYR A 156 -4.41 -1.05 6.08
CA TYR A 156 -5.28 -2.16 6.47
C TYR A 156 -6.02 -2.75 5.25
N LEU A 157 -5.90 -4.05 5.02
CA LEU A 157 -6.47 -4.77 3.85
C LEU A 157 -6.02 -4.28 2.47
N SER A 158 -4.99 -3.43 2.37
CA SER A 158 -4.42 -3.03 1.08
C SER A 158 -3.80 -4.23 0.37
N GLY A 159 -3.92 -4.30 -0.96
CA GLY A 159 -3.30 -5.37 -1.75
C GLY A 159 -3.61 -6.79 -1.26
N ARG A 160 -4.77 -7.03 -0.64
CA ARG A 160 -5.07 -8.28 0.09
C ARG A 160 -4.91 -9.52 -0.79
N SER A 161 -5.38 -9.46 -2.02
CA SER A 161 -5.23 -10.51 -3.02
C SER A 161 -4.72 -9.93 -4.33
N VAL A 162 -3.47 -10.23 -4.69
CA VAL A 162 -2.82 -9.74 -5.90
C VAL A 162 -2.31 -10.91 -6.72
N THR A 163 -2.70 -10.96 -7.98
CA THR A 163 -2.13 -11.85 -9.01
C THR A 163 -1.57 -10.98 -10.12
N GLY A 164 -0.25 -10.93 -10.25
CA GLY A 164 0.47 -10.02 -11.13
C GLY A 164 1.57 -9.27 -10.39
N SER A 165 2.31 -8.46 -11.14
CA SER A 165 3.54 -7.82 -10.67
C SER A 165 3.49 -6.29 -10.74
N SER A 166 4.32 -5.65 -9.93
CA SER A 166 4.48 -4.19 -9.91
C SER A 166 3.20 -3.41 -9.56
N ASN A 167 2.31 -3.98 -8.75
CA ASN A 167 1.12 -3.29 -8.27
C ASN A 167 1.39 -2.55 -6.95
N ALA A 168 0.76 -1.40 -6.75
CA ALA A 168 0.92 -0.59 -5.55
C ALA A 168 -0.44 -0.14 -4.99
N GLY A 169 -0.74 -0.45 -3.73
CA GLY A 169 -1.95 -0.06 -3.02
C GLY A 169 -1.62 0.70 -1.74
N PHE A 170 -2.11 1.94 -1.61
CA PHE A 170 -1.88 2.81 -0.45
C PHE A 170 -3.20 3.29 0.16
N GLY A 171 -3.48 2.87 1.40
CA GLY A 171 -4.72 3.20 2.11
C GLY A 171 -5.56 1.97 2.44
N HIS A 172 -6.60 2.17 3.25
CA HIS A 172 -7.48 1.07 3.67
C HIS A 172 -8.23 0.50 2.46
N SER A 173 -8.03 -0.80 2.20
CA SER A 173 -8.57 -1.55 1.06
C SER A 173 -8.21 -0.96 -0.31
N ALA A 174 -7.10 -0.22 -0.41
CA ALA A 174 -6.57 0.23 -1.69
C ALA A 174 -5.98 -0.95 -2.47
N GLY A 175 -6.38 -1.14 -3.72
CA GLY A 175 -5.91 -2.26 -4.54
C GLY A 175 -6.23 -3.63 -3.94
N GLU A 176 -7.36 -3.77 -3.23
CA GLU A 176 -7.65 -4.97 -2.43
C GLU A 176 -7.62 -6.27 -3.24
N LEU A 177 -8.23 -6.28 -4.43
CA LEU A 177 -8.31 -7.42 -5.34
C LEU A 177 -7.77 -7.01 -6.72
N VAL A 178 -6.54 -7.43 -7.04
CA VAL A 178 -5.89 -7.06 -8.32
C VAL A 178 -5.50 -8.31 -9.09
N THR A 179 -5.93 -8.39 -10.34
CA THR A 179 -5.41 -9.31 -11.34
C THR A 179 -4.85 -8.47 -12.49
N GLY A 180 -3.54 -8.55 -12.74
CA GLY A 180 -2.84 -7.73 -13.73
C GLY A 180 -1.64 -7.01 -13.15
N ASP A 181 -0.93 -6.29 -14.01
CA ASP A 181 0.36 -5.68 -13.72
C ASP A 181 0.30 -4.14 -13.70
N ARG A 182 1.23 -3.54 -12.97
CA ARG A 182 1.51 -2.08 -12.99
C ARG A 182 0.31 -1.22 -12.58
N ASN A 183 -0.56 -1.71 -11.71
CA ASN A 183 -1.67 -0.90 -11.20
C ASN A 183 -1.25 -0.10 -9.96
N THR A 184 -1.69 1.15 -9.85
CA THR A 184 -1.46 2.00 -8.68
C THR A 184 -2.79 2.48 -8.12
N ALA A 185 -3.03 2.26 -6.84
CA ALA A 185 -4.21 2.70 -6.12
C ALA A 185 -3.79 3.44 -4.84
N SER A 186 -4.32 4.64 -4.63
CA SER A 186 -4.06 5.43 -3.42
C SER A 186 -5.32 6.14 -2.93
N GLY A 187 -5.78 5.80 -1.72
CA GLY A 187 -7.01 6.29 -1.10
C GLY A 187 -7.87 5.14 -0.55
N TYR A 188 -8.80 5.47 0.35
CA TYR A 188 -9.78 4.49 0.86
C TYR A 188 -10.53 3.85 -0.30
N LEU A 189 -10.54 2.52 -0.37
CA LEU A 189 -11.20 1.77 -1.45
C LEU A 189 -10.75 2.19 -2.87
N SER A 190 -9.62 2.85 -3.06
CA SER A 190 -9.15 3.16 -4.42
C SER A 190 -8.75 1.87 -5.14
N GLY A 191 -9.12 1.72 -6.41
CA GLY A 191 -8.76 0.55 -7.21
C GLY A 191 -9.10 -0.79 -6.56
N GLY A 192 -10.15 -0.89 -5.75
CA GLY A 192 -10.35 -2.06 -4.89
C GLY A 192 -10.60 -3.37 -5.63
N VAL A 193 -11.10 -3.31 -6.88
CA VAL A 193 -11.17 -4.46 -7.78
C VAL A 193 -10.66 -4.05 -9.16
N VAL A 194 -9.52 -4.61 -9.58
CA VAL A 194 -8.90 -4.32 -10.89
C VAL A 194 -8.51 -5.62 -11.59
N MET A 195 -8.93 -5.82 -12.84
CA MET A 195 -8.56 -7.00 -13.66
C MET A 195 -7.66 -6.65 -14.87
N GLY A 196 -7.38 -5.37 -15.08
CA GLY A 196 -6.56 -4.88 -16.18
C GLY A 196 -5.15 -4.45 -15.75
N ASN A 197 -4.39 -3.98 -16.72
CA ASN A 197 -3.01 -3.52 -16.51
C ASN A 197 -2.91 -2.01 -16.52
N SER A 198 -1.89 -1.48 -15.85
CA SER A 198 -1.47 -0.08 -15.98
C SER A 198 -2.56 0.93 -15.64
N ASN A 199 -3.41 0.62 -14.66
CA ASN A 199 -4.43 1.53 -14.16
C ASN A 199 -3.89 2.37 -12.99
N ALA A 200 -4.31 3.63 -12.91
CA ALA A 200 -3.93 4.57 -11.87
C ALA A 200 -5.18 5.17 -11.22
N ALA A 201 -5.37 4.94 -9.92
CA ALA A 201 -6.53 5.35 -9.14
C ALA A 201 -6.11 6.16 -7.91
N PHE A 202 -6.54 7.42 -7.82
CA PHE A 202 -6.18 8.33 -6.74
C PHE A 202 -7.42 9.00 -6.14
N GLY A 203 -7.73 8.71 -4.89
CA GLY A 203 -8.89 9.26 -4.17
C GLY A 203 -9.82 8.17 -3.64
N ASP A 204 -10.71 8.56 -2.74
CA ASP A 204 -11.70 7.64 -2.16
C ASP A 204 -12.56 7.00 -3.26
N SER A 205 -12.58 5.68 -3.31
CA SER A 205 -13.35 4.87 -4.25
C SER A 205 -13.07 5.15 -5.74
N ALA A 206 -11.97 5.85 -6.05
CA ALA A 206 -11.53 6.10 -7.42
C ALA A 206 -11.14 4.78 -8.10
N GLY A 207 -11.49 4.58 -9.37
CA GLY A 207 -11.09 3.40 -10.14
C GLY A 207 -11.60 2.08 -9.54
N GLN A 208 -12.69 2.10 -8.77
CA GLN A 208 -13.34 0.88 -8.27
C GLN A 208 -13.94 0.07 -9.42
N PHE A 209 -13.78 -1.25 -9.38
CA PHE A 209 -14.31 -2.18 -10.40
C PHE A 209 -13.86 -1.85 -11.84
N VAL A 210 -12.56 -1.94 -12.11
CA VAL A 210 -11.98 -1.66 -13.43
C VAL A 210 -11.50 -2.95 -14.09
N THR A 211 -12.07 -3.32 -15.24
CA THR A 211 -11.60 -4.49 -16.00
C THR A 211 -10.74 -4.12 -17.22
N GLY A 212 -10.83 -2.86 -17.67
CA GLY A 212 -9.99 -2.36 -18.75
C GLY A 212 -8.57 -1.97 -18.30
N SER A 213 -7.74 -1.57 -19.26
CA SER A 213 -6.33 -1.22 -19.03
C SER A 213 -6.03 0.24 -19.37
N ASN A 214 -4.90 0.74 -18.86
CA ASN A 214 -4.40 2.09 -19.13
C ASN A 214 -5.37 3.21 -18.71
N ASN A 215 -6.14 3.00 -17.63
CA ASN A 215 -7.11 3.99 -17.16
C ASN A 215 -6.51 4.88 -16.06
N VAL A 216 -6.88 6.16 -16.07
CA VAL A 216 -6.54 7.12 -15.01
C VAL A 216 -7.82 7.60 -14.35
N ALA A 217 -7.93 7.42 -13.04
CA ALA A 217 -9.02 7.88 -12.20
C ALA A 217 -8.47 8.73 -11.04
N MET A 218 -8.92 9.98 -10.93
CA MET A 218 -8.47 10.89 -9.87
C MET A 218 -9.65 11.69 -9.29
N GLY A 219 -9.93 11.51 -8.00
CA GLY A 219 -11.02 12.16 -7.28
C GLY A 219 -11.99 11.15 -6.68
N LEU A 220 -12.86 11.64 -5.77
CA LEU A 220 -13.87 10.81 -5.11
C LEU A 220 -14.77 10.12 -6.15
N ALA A 221 -14.79 8.79 -6.14
CA ALA A 221 -15.55 7.94 -7.06
C ALA A 221 -15.33 8.24 -8.56
N ALA A 222 -14.17 8.79 -8.92
CA ALA A 222 -13.82 9.02 -10.32
C ALA A 222 -13.56 7.68 -11.02
N GLY A 223 -14.04 7.52 -12.26
CA GLY A 223 -13.72 6.36 -13.10
C GLY A 223 -14.06 5.01 -12.47
N SER A 224 -15.14 4.92 -11.69
CA SER A 224 -15.63 3.64 -11.14
C SER A 224 -16.46 2.88 -12.18
N ASN A 225 -16.46 1.54 -12.11
CA ASN A 225 -17.19 0.61 -12.99
C ASN A 225 -16.79 0.74 -14.47
N ILE A 226 -15.49 0.72 -14.76
CA ILE A 226 -14.95 0.92 -16.10
C ILE A 226 -14.50 -0.40 -16.72
N THR A 227 -15.15 -0.79 -17.81
CA THR A 227 -14.72 -1.92 -18.66
C THR A 227 -13.85 -1.47 -19.83
N ALA A 228 -13.91 -0.19 -20.18
CA ALA A 228 -13.15 0.42 -21.27
C ALA A 228 -11.66 0.61 -20.93
N SER A 229 -10.84 0.79 -21.97
CA SER A 229 -9.41 1.06 -21.84
C SER A 229 -9.04 2.47 -22.31
N ASN A 230 -7.88 2.95 -21.86
CA ASN A 230 -7.33 4.25 -22.22
C ASN A 230 -8.25 5.42 -21.83
N THR A 231 -8.92 5.32 -20.68
CA THR A 231 -9.83 6.35 -20.18
C THR A 231 -9.12 7.31 -19.21
N VAL A 232 -9.58 8.55 -19.15
CA VAL A 232 -9.12 9.56 -18.18
C VAL A 232 -10.33 10.16 -17.49
N SER A 233 -10.47 9.93 -16.19
CA SER A 233 -11.54 10.45 -15.33
C SER A 233 -10.94 11.27 -14.19
N ILE A 234 -11.04 12.61 -14.25
CA ILE A 234 -10.43 13.51 -13.26
C ILE A 234 -11.50 14.44 -12.67
N GLY A 235 -11.72 14.38 -11.37
CA GLY A 235 -12.72 15.12 -10.61
C GLY A 235 -13.72 14.19 -9.92
N THR A 236 -14.34 14.68 -8.85
CA THR A 236 -15.37 13.93 -8.12
C THR A 236 -16.49 13.48 -9.07
N GLY A 237 -16.77 12.18 -9.10
CA GLY A 237 -17.79 11.58 -9.96
C GLY A 237 -17.55 11.74 -11.47
N ALA A 238 -16.33 12.11 -11.92
CA ALA A 238 -16.00 12.15 -13.33
C ALA A 238 -16.02 10.73 -13.92
N LEU A 239 -16.62 10.55 -15.09
CA LEU A 239 -16.83 9.25 -15.72
C LEU A 239 -16.47 9.27 -17.21
N ALA A 240 -15.33 8.69 -17.56
CA ALA A 240 -14.99 8.31 -18.93
C ALA A 240 -15.21 6.79 -19.08
N SER A 241 -16.30 6.39 -19.75
CA SER A 241 -16.76 4.98 -19.77
C SER A 241 -16.62 4.25 -21.11
N ALA A 242 -16.04 4.90 -22.11
CA ALA A 242 -15.79 4.31 -23.43
C ALA A 242 -14.30 4.42 -23.81
N ASP A 243 -13.84 3.56 -24.72
CA ASP A 243 -12.43 3.51 -25.07
C ASP A 243 -11.90 4.86 -25.57
N GLY A 244 -10.76 5.28 -25.02
CA GLY A 244 -10.12 6.56 -25.34
C GLY A 244 -10.88 7.79 -24.84
N ALA A 245 -11.91 7.63 -24.01
CA ALA A 245 -12.69 8.76 -23.51
C ALA A 245 -11.94 9.55 -22.43
N THR A 246 -12.20 10.86 -22.37
CA THR A 246 -11.62 11.78 -21.38
C THR A 246 -12.72 12.62 -20.74
N ALA A 247 -12.89 12.50 -19.42
CA ALA A 247 -13.82 13.26 -18.60
C ALA A 247 -13.03 14.01 -17.51
N ILE A 248 -13.01 15.34 -17.56
CA ILE A 248 -12.28 16.19 -16.61
C ILE A 248 -13.25 17.21 -16.02
N GLY A 249 -13.56 17.11 -14.73
CA GLY A 249 -14.42 18.02 -13.98
C GLY A 249 -15.44 17.29 -13.13
N LEU A 250 -15.94 17.96 -12.07
CA LEU A 250 -17.00 17.44 -11.19
C LEU A 250 -18.19 16.95 -12.01
N ASN A 251 -18.51 15.66 -11.90
CA ASN A 251 -19.61 14.97 -12.58
C ASN A 251 -19.57 15.09 -14.12
N SER A 252 -18.39 15.28 -14.72
CA SER A 252 -18.21 15.23 -16.18
C SER A 252 -18.38 13.80 -16.70
N GLN A 253 -18.95 13.63 -17.89
CA GLN A 253 -19.29 12.33 -18.47
C GLN A 253 -18.85 12.26 -19.94
N ALA A 254 -17.94 11.36 -20.26
CA ALA A 254 -17.53 11.03 -21.62
C ALA A 254 -17.85 9.56 -21.90
N THR A 255 -18.99 9.31 -22.56
CA THR A 255 -19.53 7.95 -22.77
C THR A 255 -19.43 7.47 -24.22
N GLY A 256 -18.99 8.33 -25.14
CA GLY A 256 -18.68 7.95 -26.51
C GLY A 256 -17.21 7.56 -26.69
N THR A 257 -16.90 6.66 -27.62
CA THR A 257 -15.52 6.30 -27.97
C THR A 257 -14.72 7.53 -28.41
N ASN A 258 -13.53 7.75 -27.83
CA ASN A 258 -12.71 8.94 -28.05
C ASN A 258 -13.43 10.28 -27.73
N ALA A 259 -14.48 10.25 -26.91
CA ALA A 259 -15.19 11.47 -26.51
C ALA A 259 -14.40 12.24 -25.45
N ILE A 260 -14.51 13.57 -25.50
CA ILE A 260 -13.84 14.47 -24.56
C ILE A 260 -14.90 15.38 -23.91
N ALA A 261 -15.08 15.25 -22.60
CA ALA A 261 -15.94 16.10 -21.78
C ALA A 261 -15.08 16.85 -20.75
N ILE A 262 -14.97 18.18 -20.89
CA ILE A 262 -14.15 19.02 -20.00
C ILE A 262 -15.00 20.09 -19.34
N GLY A 263 -14.97 20.12 -18.01
CA GLY A 263 -15.64 21.04 -17.12
C GLY A 263 -16.79 20.40 -16.33
N SER A 264 -17.24 21.09 -15.29
CA SER A 264 -18.24 20.55 -14.37
C SER A 264 -19.57 20.29 -15.07
N GLY A 265 -20.03 19.03 -14.99
CA GLY A 265 -21.25 18.55 -15.63
C GLY A 265 -21.19 18.51 -17.16
N ALA A 266 -20.01 18.61 -17.78
CA ALA A 266 -19.88 18.44 -19.22
C ALA A 266 -20.26 17.00 -19.62
N VAL A 267 -21.02 16.83 -20.70
CA VAL A 267 -21.46 15.51 -21.20
C VAL A 267 -21.11 15.38 -22.68
N ALA A 268 -20.33 14.36 -23.04
CA ALA A 268 -19.96 14.01 -24.41
C ALA A 268 -20.30 12.54 -24.70
N THR A 269 -21.41 12.31 -25.41
CA THR A 269 -21.92 10.95 -25.71
C THR A 269 -21.63 10.46 -27.13
N GLY A 270 -21.29 11.36 -28.06
CA GLY A 270 -20.99 10.99 -29.44
C GLY A 270 -19.56 10.46 -29.60
N SER A 271 -19.36 9.50 -30.51
CA SER A 271 -18.02 9.04 -30.89
C SER A 271 -17.19 10.20 -31.44
N ARG A 272 -15.99 10.42 -30.88
CA ARG A 272 -15.14 11.61 -31.11
C ARG A 272 -15.82 12.95 -30.78
N GLY A 273 -16.89 12.92 -29.98
CA GLY A 273 -17.60 14.11 -29.52
C GLY A 273 -16.71 14.93 -28.58
N ARG A 274 -16.68 16.25 -28.77
CA ARG A 274 -15.92 17.16 -27.89
C ARG A 274 -16.90 18.15 -27.26
N GLN A 275 -16.95 18.19 -25.94
CA GLN A 275 -17.77 19.11 -25.17
C GLN A 275 -16.90 19.78 -24.10
N CYS A 276 -16.81 21.11 -24.15
CA CYS A 276 -16.27 21.90 -23.04
C CYS A 276 -17.44 22.63 -22.36
N GLY A 277 -17.61 22.49 -21.05
CA GLY A 277 -18.70 23.11 -20.30
C GLY A 277 -18.39 23.27 -18.81
N GLY A 278 -18.42 24.49 -18.33
CA GLY A 278 -18.60 24.83 -16.91
C GLY A 278 -19.48 26.08 -16.85
N ARG A 279 -20.59 26.05 -16.10
CA ARG A 279 -21.58 27.14 -15.85
C ARG A 279 -21.62 28.31 -16.86
N PHE A 280 -21.56 28.03 -18.15
CA PHE A 280 -21.82 28.99 -19.23
C PHE A 280 -22.88 28.35 -20.10
N GLN A 281 -24.11 28.77 -19.85
CA GLN A 281 -25.27 28.32 -20.60
C GLN A 281 -25.04 28.54 -22.10
N ARG A 282 -25.33 27.49 -22.88
CA ARG A 282 -25.82 27.58 -24.26
C ARG A 282 -25.02 28.47 -25.23
N ARG A 283 -23.74 28.20 -25.52
CA ARG A 283 -23.19 28.55 -26.86
C ARG A 283 -22.20 27.47 -27.34
N ARG A 284 -22.55 26.86 -28.48
CA ARG A 284 -21.84 25.82 -29.24
C ARG A 284 -20.31 25.83 -29.05
N CYS A 285 -19.77 24.78 -28.41
CA CYS A 285 -18.39 24.37 -28.64
C CYS A 285 -18.30 23.63 -29.98
N LEU A 286 -18.25 24.37 -31.08
CA LEU A 286 -17.91 23.84 -32.40
C LEU A 286 -16.99 24.85 -33.08
N ARG A 287 -15.72 24.90 -32.65
CA ARG A 287 -14.64 25.41 -33.50
C ARG A 287 -13.81 24.22 -33.96
N ARG A 288 -14.04 23.80 -35.21
CA ARG A 288 -13.13 22.94 -35.98
C ARG A 288 -11.77 23.63 -36.06
N PHE A 289 -10.73 23.04 -35.48
CA PHE A 289 -9.36 23.32 -35.90
C PHE A 289 -9.11 22.52 -37.18
N HIS A 290 -9.00 23.21 -38.31
CA HIS A 290 -8.36 22.65 -39.49
C HIS A 290 -6.97 23.26 -39.59
N HIS A 291 -5.95 22.39 -39.57
CA HIS A 291 -4.62 22.71 -40.06
C HIS A 291 -4.74 23.21 -41.50
N ARG A 292 -4.35 24.46 -41.75
CA ARG A 292 -3.94 24.89 -43.09
C ARG A 292 -2.44 25.12 -43.04
N ASN A 293 -1.70 24.19 -43.62
CA ASN A 293 -0.40 24.49 -44.20
C ASN A 293 -0.64 25.35 -45.45
N GLY A 294 0.06 26.47 -45.54
CA GLY A 294 0.01 27.37 -46.68
C GLY A 294 1.07 28.45 -46.52
N HIS A 295 2.23 28.22 -47.12
CA HIS A 295 3.18 29.26 -47.49
C HIS A 295 2.46 30.34 -48.31
N GLU A 296 2.60 31.62 -47.94
CA GLU A 296 3.09 32.71 -48.80
C GLU A 296 2.90 34.10 -48.16
N GLN A 297 4.06 34.72 -47.88
CA GLN A 297 4.45 36.10 -48.13
C GLN A 297 3.65 37.30 -47.58
N HIS A 298 4.28 37.95 -46.59
CA HIS A 298 4.45 39.39 -46.39
C HIS A 298 3.32 40.36 -46.76
N ARG A 299 2.72 40.97 -45.73
CA ARG A 299 2.57 42.44 -45.61
C ARG A 299 2.52 42.86 -44.13
N HIS A 300 3.45 43.74 -43.76
CA HIS A 300 3.54 44.40 -42.45
C HIS A 300 2.28 45.20 -42.10
N ARG A 301 1.78 45.06 -40.85
CA ARG A 301 1.59 46.17 -39.88
C ARG A 301 1.16 45.62 -38.49
N PRO A 302 1.42 46.38 -37.40
CA PRO A 302 1.78 45.84 -36.09
C PRO A 302 0.58 45.57 -35.17
N GLU A 303 0.89 44.77 -34.14
CA GLU A 303 0.08 44.48 -32.95
C GLU A 303 -0.58 45.73 -32.35
N ARG A 304 -1.88 45.61 -32.08
CA ARG A 304 -2.53 46.31 -30.97
C ARG A 304 -3.27 45.27 -30.17
N ASP A 305 -2.67 44.89 -29.04
CA ASP A 305 -3.41 44.37 -27.90
C ASP A 305 -4.50 45.38 -27.52
N GLY A 306 -5.71 44.88 -27.38
CA GLY A 306 -6.89 45.68 -27.11
C GLY A 306 -8.00 44.80 -26.57
N ASP A 307 -7.91 44.52 -25.27
CA ASP A 307 -9.05 44.16 -24.44
C ASP A 307 -10.26 45.06 -24.77
N ALA A 308 -11.38 44.45 -25.16
CA ALA A 308 -12.66 45.14 -25.21
C ALA A 308 -13.79 44.19 -24.86
N CYS A 309 -13.95 44.00 -23.55
CA CYS A 309 -15.21 43.68 -22.91
C CYS A 309 -16.25 44.76 -23.27
N GLN A 310 -17.18 44.48 -24.20
CA GLN A 310 -18.34 45.33 -24.41
C GLN A 310 -19.61 44.69 -23.86
N ARG A 311 -20.07 45.25 -22.73
CA ARG A 311 -21.42 45.15 -22.19
C ARG A 311 -22.43 45.54 -23.25
N ARG A 312 -23.38 44.67 -23.61
CA ARG A 312 -24.61 45.09 -24.30
C ARG A 312 -25.65 45.50 -23.26
N ARG A 313 -26.05 46.78 -23.33
CA ARG A 313 -27.22 47.33 -22.63
C ARG A 313 -28.49 46.62 -23.11
N LEU A 314 -29.34 46.26 -22.15
CA LEU A 314 -30.73 45.93 -22.36
C LEU A 314 -31.49 47.17 -22.85
N ARG A 315 -32.19 47.03 -23.97
CA ARG A 315 -33.50 47.61 -24.24
C ARG A 315 -34.32 46.54 -24.95
#